data_AF-A0A0G1TVA6-F1
#
_entry.id   AF-A0A0G1TVA6-F1
#
_cell.length_a   1.000
_cell.length_b   1.000
_cell.length_c   1.000
_cell.angle_alpha   90.00
_cell.angle_beta   90.00
_cell.angle_gamma   90.00
#
_symmetry.space_group_name_H-M   'P 1'
#
loop_
_entity.id
_entity.type
_entity.pdbx_description
1 polymer ?
#
loop_
_entity_poly.entity_id
_entity_poly.type
_entity_poly.pdbx_seq_one_letter_code
_entity_poly.pdbx_strand_id
1 'polypeptide(L)' 'KDLKSFWIIYEPPEVKMLYFDFKNAWRPRLPIPLQDENPIEVRRLLLKYLEEDLSRESEPTSDALSRLLRL' A
#
# COMPACT_ATOMS: atom_id res chain seq x y z
N LYS A 1 2.38 11.96 13.10
CA LYS A 1 1.77 10.88 13.91
C LYS A 1 0.41 10.41 13.33
N ASP A 2 0.15 10.68 12.04
CA ASP A 2 -1.22 10.60 11.48
C ASP A 2 -1.51 9.31 10.72
N LEU A 3 -0.46 8.53 10.41
CA LEU A 3 -0.55 7.22 9.81
C LEU A 3 -0.95 6.18 10.87
N LYS A 4 -1.79 5.23 10.48
CA LYS A 4 -2.31 4.15 11.32
C LYS A 4 -1.58 2.83 11.06
N SER A 5 -1.56 2.40 9.81
CA SER A 5 -0.95 1.15 9.36
C SER A 5 -0.49 1.28 7.92
N PHE A 6 0.32 0.34 7.46
CA PHE A 6 0.64 0.18 6.05
C PHE A 6 0.40 -1.26 5.59
N TRP A 7 0.30 -1.48 4.29
CA TRP A 7 0.38 -2.82 3.70
C TRP A 7 1.02 -2.73 2.31
N ILE A 8 1.59 -3.84 1.87
CA ILE A 8 2.28 -3.93 0.58
C ILE A 8 1.60 -5.00 -0.26
N ILE A 9 1.32 -4.65 -1.52
CA ILE A 9 0.80 -5.56 -2.53
C ILE A 9 1.87 -5.67 -3.61
N TYR A 10 2.39 -6.89 -3.75
CA TYR A 10 3.53 -7.18 -4.60
C TYR A 10 3.25 -8.41 -5.46
N GLU A 11 2.59 -8.15 -6.58
CA GLU A 11 2.22 -9.11 -7.62
C GLU A 11 2.76 -8.59 -8.97
N PRO A 12 4.08 -8.65 -9.19
CA PRO A 12 4.68 -8.17 -10.43
C PRO A 12 4.29 -9.08 -11.63
N PRO A 13 4.22 -8.52 -12.85
CA PRO A 13 4.53 -7.13 -13.21
C PRO A 13 3.41 -6.11 -12.95
N GLU A 14 2.20 -6.54 -12.62
CA GLU A 14 1.00 -5.70 -12.65
C GLU A 14 0.86 -4.79 -11.41
N VAL A 15 1.24 -5.28 -10.22
CA VAL A 15 1.01 -4.58 -8.96
C VAL A 15 2.28 -4.56 -8.10
N LYS A 16 2.80 -3.36 -7.86
CA LYS A 16 3.90 -3.11 -6.93
C LYS A 16 3.58 -1.86 -6.10
N MET A 17 2.71 -2.00 -5.12
CA MET A 17 2.10 -0.87 -4.41
C MET A 17 2.29 -0.99 -2.90
N LEU A 18 2.63 0.12 -2.28
CA LEU A 18 2.61 0.36 -0.84
C LEU A 18 1.43 1.26 -0.53
N TYR A 19 0.69 0.95 0.51
CA TYR A 19 -0.46 1.73 0.93
C TYR A 19 -0.28 2.17 2.38
N PHE A 20 -0.80 3.36 2.69
CA PHE A 20 -0.92 3.84 4.06
C PHE A 20 -2.35 4.20 4.40
N ASP A 21 -2.81 3.70 5.55
CA ASP A 21 -4.05 4.17 6.17
C ASP A 21 -3.76 5.31 7.13
N PHE A 22 -4.66 6.28 7.17
CA PHE A 22 -4.64 7.36 8.16
C PHE A 22 -5.49 7.00 9.37
N LYS A 23 -5.16 7.58 10.53
CA LYS A 23 -5.99 7.45 11.73
C LYS A 23 -7.39 8.05 11.55
N ASN A 24 -7.52 9.05 10.68
CA ASN A 24 -8.81 9.60 10.28
C ASN A 24 -9.44 8.72 9.19
N ALA A 25 -10.54 8.04 9.51
CA ALA A 25 -11.25 7.13 8.61
C ALA A 25 -11.84 7.83 7.36
N TRP A 26 -12.06 9.15 7.40
CA TRP A 26 -12.58 9.91 6.26
C TRP A 26 -11.48 10.29 5.25
N ARG A 27 -10.21 10.18 5.65
CA ARG A 27 -9.10 10.49 4.77
C ARG A 27 -8.81 9.27 3.88
N PRO A 28 -8.76 9.43 2.55
CA PRO A 28 -8.43 8.32 1.67
C PRO A 28 -7.04 7.79 1.99
N ARG A 29 -6.86 6.48 1.84
CA ARG A 29 -5.54 5.84 1.91
C ARG A 29 -4.59 6.45 0.88
N LEU A 30 -3.30 6.40 1.17
CA LEU A 30 -2.26 6.92 0.29
C LEU A 30 -1.59 5.76 -0.46
N PRO A 31 -1.83 5.62 -1.78
CA PRO A 31 -1.10 4.67 -2.61
C PRO A 31 0.27 5.23 -3.03
N ILE A 32 1.31 4.40 -2.94
CA ILE A 32 2.68 4.72 -3.38
C ILE A 32 3.22 3.55 -4.21
N PRO A 33 3.61 3.75 -5.49
CA PRO A 33 4.24 2.70 -6.27
C PRO A 33 5.64 2.41 -5.75
N LEU A 34 5.97 1.13 -5.59
CA LEU A 34 7.30 0.68 -5.16
C LEU A 34 8.33 0.72 -6.29
N GLN A 35 7.91 0.77 -7.55
CA GLN A 35 8.79 0.81 -8.73
C GLN A 35 9.81 -0.35 -8.72
N ASP A 36 11.09 -0.04 -8.56
CA ASP A 36 12.21 -0.99 -8.52
C ASP A 36 12.72 -1.28 -7.10
N GLU A 37 12.09 -0.70 -6.08
CA GLU A 37 12.45 -0.92 -4.69
C GLU A 37 12.10 -2.33 -4.22
N ASN A 38 12.97 -2.90 -3.39
CA ASN A 38 12.75 -4.22 -2.81
C ASN A 38 11.65 -4.14 -1.73
N PRO A 39 10.50 -4.83 -1.89
CA PRO A 39 9.40 -4.77 -0.92
C PRO A 39 9.82 -5.25 0.48
N ILE A 40 10.79 -6.16 0.58
CA ILE A 40 11.30 -6.68 1.86
C ILE A 40 12.04 -5.58 2.63
N GLU A 41 12.87 -4.79 1.95
CA GLU A 41 13.62 -3.71 2.59
C GLU A 41 12.70 -2.56 3.00
N VAL A 42 11.74 -2.22 2.16
CA VAL A 42 10.69 -1.23 2.49
C VAL A 42 9.89 -1.67 3.71
N ARG A 43 9.43 -2.93 3.74
CA ARG A 43 8.72 -3.50 4.90
C ARG A 43 9.57 -3.41 6.17
N ARG A 44 10.83 -3.87 6.10
CA ARG A 44 11.77 -3.86 7.24
C ARG A 44 11.99 -2.45 7.80
N LEU A 45 12.02 -1.43 6.94
CA LEU A 45 12.14 -0.04 7.34
C LEU A 45 10.86 0.46 8.01
N LEU A 46 9.70 0.23 7.40
CA LEU A 46 8.41 0.75 7.87
C LEU A 46 7.96 0.13 9.19
N LEU A 47 8.24 -1.16 9.41
CA LEU A 47 7.95 -1.86 10.67
C LEU A 47 8.61 -1.23 11.90
N LYS A 48 9.64 -0.39 11.73
CA LYS A 48 10.27 0.36 12.84
C LYS A 48 9.40 1.53 13.33
N TYR A 49 8.42 1.95 12.53
CA TYR A 49 7.64 3.17 12.75
C TYR A 49 6.13 2.96 12.73
N LEU A 50 5.66 1.91 12.06
CA LEU A 50 4.24 1.68 11.79
C LEU A 50 3.94 0.18 11.74
N GLU A 51 2.74 -0.21 12.18
CA GLU A 51 2.28 -1.60 12.10
C GLU A 51 1.87 -1.95 10.66
N GLU A 52 2.20 -3.16 10.22
CA GLU A 52 1.72 -3.72 8.96
C GLU A 52 0.33 -4.35 9.16
N ASP A 53 -0.64 -3.98 8.32
CA ASP A 53 -1.96 -4.59 8.30
C ASP A 53 -1.98 -5.80 7.36
N LEU A 54 -1.71 -6.98 7.94
CA LEU A 54 -1.67 -8.25 7.21
C LEU A 54 -3.06 -8.76 6.79
N SER A 55 -4.15 -8.15 7.25
CA SER A 55 -5.51 -8.52 6.81
C SER A 55 -5.83 -8.06 5.38
N ARG A 56 -4.99 -7.17 4.83
CA ARG A 56 -5.12 -6.60 3.49
C ARG A 56 -4.34 -7.44 2.47
N GLU A 57 -4.89 -8.60 2.14
CA GLU A 57 -4.25 -9.55 1.21
C GLU A 57 -4.43 -9.19 -0.27
N SER A 58 -5.34 -8.28 -0.61
CA SER A 58 -5.68 -7.96 -2.00
C SER A 58 -5.74 -6.47 -2.26
N GLU A 59 -5.57 -6.12 -3.55
CA GLU A 59 -5.65 -4.73 -3.94
C GLU A 59 -7.03 -4.15 -3.68
N PRO A 60 -7.09 -2.94 -3.09
CA PRO A 60 -8.33 -2.24 -3.02
C PRO A 60 -8.98 -2.09 -4.39
N THR A 61 -10.25 -2.47 -4.49
CA THR A 61 -11.00 -2.52 -5.75
C THR A 61 -11.00 -1.20 -6.52
N SER A 62 -10.97 -0.04 -5.84
CA SER A 62 -10.90 1.25 -6.52
C SER A 62 -9.56 1.49 -7.23
N ASP A 63 -8.47 0.90 -6.73
CA ASP A 63 -7.14 1.05 -7.33
C ASP A 63 -7.01 0.12 -8.55
N ALA A 64 -7.57 -1.09 -8.46
CA ALA A 64 -7.74 -2.00 -9.60
C ALA A 64 -8.60 -1.38 -10.72
N LEU A 65 -9.73 -0.76 -10.36
CA LEU A 65 -10.59 -0.04 -11.32
C LEU A 65 -9.86 1.15 -11.95
N SER A 66 -9.09 1.91 -11.17
CA SER A 66 -8.30 3.04 -11.67
C SER A 66 -7.27 2.61 -12.73
N ARG A 67 -6.67 1.42 -12.60
CA ARG A 67 -5.79 0.87 -13.65
C ARG A 67 -6.56 0.43 -14.90
N LEU A 68 -7.72 -0.21 -14.73
CA LEU A 68 -8.56 -0.63 -15.86
C LEU A 68 -9.08 0.56 -16.67
N LEU A 69 -9.43 1.67 -16.00
CA LEU A 69 -9.94 2.90 -16.64
C LEU A 69 -8.84 3.80 -17.22
N ARG A 70 -7.55 3.46 -17.06
CA ARG A 70 -6.44 4.16 -17.72
C ARG A 70 -6.23 3.74 -19.19
N LEU A 71 -7.19 3.04 -19.78
CA LEU A 71 -7.33 2.79 -21.22
C LEU A 71 -7.96 3.99 -21.94
#